data_AF-A0A9E1Q175-F1
#
_entry.id   AF-A0A9E1Q175-F1
#
_cell.length_a   1.000
_cell.length_b   1.000
_cell.length_c   1.000
_cell.angle_alpha   90.00
_cell.angle_beta   90.00
_cell.angle_gamma   90.00
#
_symmetry.space_group_name_H-M   'P 1'
#
loop_
_entity.id
_entity.type
_entity.pdbx_description
1 polymer ?
#
loop_
_entity_poly.entity_id
_entity_poly.type
_entity_poly.pdbx_seq_one_letter_code
_entity_poly.pdbx_strand_id
1 'polypeptide(L)'
;MADLFQNTLKTQQTSYSAKDIEVLEGLEPVRRRPGMYIGGTDDTALHHLVAEVLDNSMDEAVAGHASRIEMEFLEDGSVTVSDNGRGIPIDPHPKFKNKSALEVILTTLHSGGKFSGKAYQTSGGLHGVGLSVVNALSDRFAVTVARERKSFSQHYERGAPTTKLTDNGVTQNKRG
;
A
#
# COMPACT_ATOMS: atom_id res chain seq x y z
N MET A 1 8.90 -32.93 -44.08
CA MET A 1 8.05 -32.33 -43.05
C MET A 1 7.72 -33.43 -42.07
N ALA A 2 8.51 -33.57 -41.00
CA ALA A 2 8.26 -34.55 -39.96
C ALA A 2 7.00 -34.12 -39.19
N ASP A 3 6.06 -35.04 -39.06
CA ASP A 3 4.75 -34.83 -38.47
C ASP A 3 4.91 -34.57 -36.96
N LEU A 4 4.77 -33.29 -36.57
CA LEU A 4 4.95 -32.79 -35.20
C LEU A 4 4.02 -33.47 -34.18
N PHE A 5 3.01 -34.20 -34.67
CA PHE A 5 1.97 -34.83 -33.86
C PHE A 5 2.16 -36.33 -33.62
N GLN A 6 3.22 -36.96 -34.14
CA GLN A 6 3.40 -38.42 -34.06
C GLN A 6 4.21 -38.94 -32.87
N ASN A 7 4.42 -38.14 -31.83
CA ASN A 7 5.02 -38.65 -30.60
C ASN A 7 3.92 -38.99 -29.59
N THR A 8 3.44 -40.23 -29.63
CA THR A 8 2.55 -40.82 -28.61
C THR A 8 3.33 -41.08 -27.33
N LEU A 9 3.70 -40.00 -26.64
CA LEU A 9 4.05 -40.05 -25.23
C LEU A 9 2.80 -40.54 -24.47
N LYS A 10 2.95 -41.54 -23.60
CA LYS A 10 1.94 -41.88 -22.59
C LYS A 10 1.69 -40.62 -21.77
N THR A 11 0.68 -39.86 -22.15
CA THR A 11 0.18 -38.72 -21.39
C THR A 11 -0.41 -39.29 -20.11
N GLN A 12 0.31 -39.15 -19.00
CA GLN A 12 -0.36 -39.06 -17.71
C GLN A 12 -1.40 -37.96 -17.89
N GLN A 13 -2.67 -38.32 -17.95
CA GLN A 13 -3.76 -37.35 -17.94
C GLN A 13 -3.72 -36.65 -16.59
N THR A 14 -2.93 -35.58 -16.51
CA THR A 14 -3.06 -34.59 -15.46
C THR A 14 -4.42 -33.95 -15.68
N SER A 15 -5.43 -34.42 -14.97
CA SER A 15 -6.79 -33.89 -15.06
C SER A 15 -6.76 -32.46 -14.50
N TYR A 16 -6.71 -31.47 -15.40
CA TYR A 16 -6.89 -30.08 -15.04
C TYR A 16 -8.35 -29.85 -14.64
N SER A 17 -8.58 -29.36 -13.42
CA SER A 17 -9.92 -29.10 -12.91
C SER A 17 -9.97 -27.81 -12.09
N ALA A 18 -11.16 -27.47 -11.58
CA ALA A 18 -11.39 -26.25 -10.80
C ALA A 18 -10.45 -26.12 -9.58
N LYS A 19 -9.95 -27.24 -9.04
CA LYS A 19 -9.01 -27.26 -7.90
C LYS A 19 -7.62 -26.71 -8.24
N ASP A 20 -7.27 -26.68 -9.52
CA ASP A 20 -5.97 -26.20 -10.00
C ASP A 20 -6.01 -24.67 -10.28
N ILE A 21 -7.17 -24.04 -10.11
CA ILE A 21 -7.34 -22.58 -10.17
C ILE A 21 -7.02 -21.98 -8.80
N GLU A 22 -5.91 -21.26 -8.73
CA GLU A 22 -5.52 -20.52 -7.53
C GLU A 22 -6.09 -19.09 -7.57
N VAL A 23 -6.69 -18.66 -6.45
CA VAL A 23 -7.15 -17.29 -6.24
C VAL A 23 -6.26 -16.66 -5.19
N LEU A 24 -5.54 -15.60 -5.57
CA LEU A 24 -4.70 -14.83 -4.67
C LEU A 24 -5.53 -13.68 -4.07
N GLU A 25 -5.64 -13.64 -2.74
CA GLU A 25 -6.47 -12.68 -2.03
C GLU A 25 -5.66 -11.55 -1.38
N GLY A 26 -6.33 -10.42 -1.12
CA GLY A 26 -5.74 -9.28 -0.42
C GLY A 26 -4.51 -8.73 -1.14
N LEU A 27 -3.35 -8.82 -0.48
CA LEU A 27 -2.07 -8.30 -0.99
C LEU A 27 -1.13 -9.39 -1.49
N GLU A 28 -1.54 -10.67 -1.47
CA GLU A 28 -0.73 -11.75 -2.01
C GLU A 28 -0.36 -11.57 -3.49
N PRO A 29 -1.26 -11.11 -4.40
CA PRO A 29 -0.90 -10.85 -5.79
C PRO A 29 0.30 -9.92 -5.96
N VAL A 30 0.40 -8.88 -5.12
CA VAL A 30 1.50 -7.92 -5.14
C VAL A 30 2.82 -8.60 -4.84
N ARG A 31 2.85 -9.45 -3.81
CA ARG A 31 4.06 -10.17 -3.39
C ARG A 31 4.48 -11.25 -4.37
N ARG A 32 3.51 -11.91 -5.02
CA ARG A 32 3.77 -12.95 -6.02
C ARG A 32 4.24 -12.35 -7.34
N ARG A 33 3.80 -11.14 -7.69
CA ARG A 33 4.05 -10.48 -8.98
C ARG A 33 4.40 -9.00 -8.80
N PRO A 34 5.47 -8.64 -8.06
CA PRO A 34 5.81 -7.25 -7.76
C PRO A 34 6.04 -6.39 -9.01
N GLY A 35 6.62 -6.96 -10.07
CA GLY A 35 6.85 -6.26 -11.33
C GLY A 35 5.58 -5.70 -11.99
N MET A 36 4.41 -6.28 -11.73
CA MET A 36 3.12 -5.75 -12.22
C MET A 36 2.72 -4.44 -11.52
N TYR A 37 3.22 -4.19 -10.31
CA TYR A 37 2.84 -3.06 -9.48
C TYR A 37 3.92 -1.97 -9.41
N ILE A 38 5.20 -2.36 -9.36
CA ILE A 38 6.34 -1.45 -9.18
C ILE A 38 7.37 -1.54 -10.31
N GLY A 39 7.02 -2.16 -11.44
CA GLY A 39 7.86 -2.19 -12.64
C GLY A 39 9.08 -3.12 -12.60
N GLY A 40 9.40 -3.71 -11.46
CA GLY A 40 10.53 -4.64 -11.32
C GLY A 40 10.78 -5.08 -9.88
N THR A 41 12.00 -5.55 -9.62
CA THR A 41 12.53 -5.84 -8.28
C THR A 41 14.00 -5.42 -8.17
N ASP A 42 14.42 -4.48 -9.02
CA ASP A 42 15.74 -3.88 -9.01
C ASP A 42 15.77 -2.62 -8.13
N ASP A 43 16.89 -1.91 -8.11
CA ASP A 43 17.05 -0.70 -7.32
C ASP A 43 16.06 0.40 -7.74
N THR A 44 15.70 0.48 -9.02
CA THR A 44 14.68 1.43 -9.50
C THR A 44 13.33 1.15 -8.86
N ALA A 45 12.93 -0.13 -8.84
CA ALA A 45 11.69 -0.57 -8.21
C ALA A 45 11.71 -0.35 -6.68
N LEU A 46 12.88 -0.49 -6.04
CA LEU A 46 13.05 -0.15 -4.62
C LEU A 46 12.80 1.34 -4.35
N HIS A 47 13.39 2.24 -5.16
CA HIS A 47 13.15 3.68 -5.03
C HIS A 47 11.70 4.06 -5.35
N HIS A 48 11.04 3.34 -6.26
CA HIS A 48 9.62 3.53 -6.54
C HIS A 48 8.77 3.37 -5.28
N LEU A 49 9.09 2.43 -4.39
CA LEU A 49 8.37 2.27 -3.12
C LEU A 49 8.41 3.55 -2.27
N VAL A 50 9.57 4.20 -2.19
CA VAL A 50 9.72 5.46 -1.47
C VAL A 50 8.97 6.59 -2.18
N ALA A 51 9.06 6.65 -3.51
CA ALA A 51 8.37 7.63 -4.33
C ALA A 51 6.84 7.57 -4.13
N GLU A 52 6.25 6.38 -4.03
CA GLU A 52 4.80 6.23 -3.76
C GLU A 52 4.37 6.84 -2.42
N VAL A 53 5.19 6.75 -1.39
CA VAL A 53 4.89 7.39 -0.10
C VAL A 53 5.06 8.90 -0.21
N LEU A 54 6.15 9.35 -0.83
CA LEU A 54 6.43 10.77 -1.06
C LEU A 54 5.34 11.44 -1.89
N ASP A 55 4.87 10.81 -2.96
CA ASP A 55 3.83 11.33 -3.85
C ASP A 55 2.50 11.53 -3.09
N ASN A 56 2.19 10.67 -2.13
CA ASN A 56 1.02 10.88 -1.27
C ASN A 56 1.17 12.12 -0.38
N SER A 57 2.36 12.39 0.15
CA SER A 57 2.65 13.63 0.88
C SER A 57 2.64 14.86 -0.04
N MET A 58 3.15 14.73 -1.26
CA MET A 58 3.11 15.79 -2.27
C MET A 58 1.68 16.14 -2.68
N ASP A 59 0.78 15.15 -2.79
CA ASP A 59 -0.63 15.39 -3.09
C ASP A 59 -1.33 16.21 -1.97
N GLU A 60 -0.94 16.04 -0.70
CA GLU A 60 -1.39 16.89 0.40
C GLU A 60 -0.83 18.32 0.28
N ALA A 61 0.42 18.48 -0.15
CA ALA A 61 1.03 19.79 -0.37
C ALA A 61 0.37 20.54 -1.54
N VAL A 62 0.15 19.86 -2.67
CA VAL A 62 -0.54 20.41 -3.85
C VAL A 62 -1.98 20.81 -3.52
N ALA A 63 -2.66 20.07 -2.64
CA ALA A 63 -3.98 20.43 -2.14
C ALA A 63 -3.98 21.59 -1.11
N GLY A 64 -2.81 22.15 -0.78
CA GLY A 64 -2.65 23.26 0.17
C GLY A 64 -2.83 22.82 1.64
N HIS A 65 -2.66 21.54 1.93
CA HIS A 65 -2.85 20.98 3.26
C HIS A 65 -1.57 20.65 4.02
N ALA A 66 -0.46 20.49 3.31
CA ALA A 66 0.88 20.34 3.86
C ALA A 66 1.78 21.48 3.38
N SER A 67 2.70 21.90 4.24
CA SER A 67 3.74 22.91 3.97
C SER A 67 5.15 22.39 4.22
N ARG A 68 5.28 21.23 4.86
CA ARG A 68 6.54 20.58 5.19
C ARG A 68 6.43 19.08 4.93
N ILE A 69 7.41 18.56 4.21
CA ILE A 69 7.63 17.13 4.00
C ILE A 69 9.08 16.87 4.39
N GLU A 70 9.30 15.80 5.15
CA GLU A 70 10.61 15.37 5.61
C GLU A 70 10.83 13.92 5.20
N MET A 71 12.05 13.62 4.76
CA MET A 71 12.47 12.27 4.43
C MET A 71 13.77 11.98 5.17
N GLU A 72 13.82 10.82 5.81
CA GLU A 72 14.98 10.36 6.57
C GLU A 72 15.32 8.93 6.15
N PHE A 73 16.61 8.68 5.86
CA PHE A 73 17.16 7.35 5.66
C PHE A 73 17.87 6.91 6.94
N LEU A 74 17.37 5.84 7.55
CA LEU A 74 17.79 5.37 8.85
C LEU A 74 18.93 4.34 8.73
N GLU A 75 19.70 4.18 9.81
CA GLU A 75 20.86 3.27 9.84
C GLU A 75 20.50 1.80 9.61
N ASP A 76 19.25 1.41 9.90
CA ASP A 76 18.72 0.06 9.65
C ASP A 76 18.27 -0.17 8.20
N GLY A 77 18.44 0.83 7.32
CA GLY A 77 18.06 0.78 5.92
C GLY A 77 16.59 1.14 5.66
N SER A 78 15.82 1.52 6.68
CA SER A 78 14.45 1.99 6.48
C SER A 78 14.40 3.46 6.07
N VAL A 79 13.30 3.85 5.41
CA VAL A 79 13.04 5.23 5.01
C VAL A 79 11.77 5.71 5.70
N THR A 80 11.86 6.85 6.39
CA THR A 80 10.70 7.54 6.95
C THR A 80 10.33 8.72 6.08
N VAL A 81 9.05 8.83 5.71
CA VAL A 81 8.47 10.02 5.07
C VAL A 81 7.42 10.59 6.01
N SER A 82 7.56 11.86 6.36
CA SER A 82 6.65 12.59 7.24
C SER A 82 6.15 13.85 6.56
N ASP A 83 4.85 14.12 6.67
CA ASP A 83 4.25 15.39 6.26
C ASP A 83 3.40 15.99 7.38
N ASN A 84 3.09 17.27 7.23
CA ASN A 84 2.16 17.99 8.11
C ASN A 84 0.77 18.20 7.47
N GLY A 85 0.33 17.26 6.62
CA GLY A 85 -0.96 17.26 5.94
C GLY A 85 -2.16 17.09 6.87
N ARG A 86 -3.28 16.61 6.31
CA ARG A 86 -4.52 16.34 7.07
C ARG A 86 -4.44 15.07 7.92
N GLY A 87 -3.53 14.16 7.59
CA GLY A 87 -3.48 12.80 8.14
C GLY A 87 -4.55 11.88 7.54
N ILE A 88 -4.19 10.63 7.31
CA ILE A 88 -5.10 9.59 6.79
C ILE A 88 -6.30 9.42 7.76
N PRO A 89 -7.55 9.27 7.26
CA PRO A 89 -8.69 9.04 8.14
C PRO A 89 -8.54 7.78 9.01
N ILE A 90 -8.82 7.92 10.30
CA ILE A 90 -8.68 6.85 11.30
C ILE A 90 -10.02 6.19 11.66
N ASP A 91 -11.13 6.77 11.21
CA ASP A 91 -12.47 6.32 11.54
C ASP A 91 -12.78 4.95 10.95
N PRO A 92 -13.71 4.17 11.55
CA PRO A 92 -14.19 2.93 10.97
C PRO A 92 -14.70 3.13 9.54
N HIS A 93 -14.28 2.27 8.62
CA HIS A 93 -14.71 2.36 7.24
C HIS A 93 -16.14 1.81 7.09
N PRO A 94 -17.08 2.51 6.42
CA PRO A 94 -18.50 2.13 6.38
C PRO A 94 -18.76 0.74 5.75
N LYS A 95 -17.91 0.33 4.78
CA LYS A 95 -17.98 -1.02 4.17
C LYS A 95 -17.25 -2.11 4.96
N PHE A 96 -16.31 -1.75 5.83
CA PHE A 96 -15.47 -2.70 6.57
C PHE A 96 -15.65 -2.46 8.07
N LYS A 97 -16.69 -3.05 8.65
CA LYS A 97 -17.16 -2.78 10.02
C LYS A 97 -16.08 -2.88 11.10
N ASN A 98 -15.05 -3.71 10.88
CA ASN A 98 -14.01 -4.00 11.85
C ASN A 98 -12.65 -3.36 11.51
N LYS A 99 -12.60 -2.46 10.51
CA LYS A 99 -11.36 -1.83 10.05
C LYS A 99 -11.49 -0.31 10.04
N SER A 100 -10.42 0.38 10.44
CA SER A 100 -10.27 1.81 10.21
C SER A 100 -10.06 2.08 8.71
N ALA A 101 -10.32 3.31 8.26
CA ALA A 101 -9.98 3.72 6.90
C ALA A 101 -8.47 3.58 6.62
N LEU A 102 -7.62 3.87 7.62
CA LEU A 102 -6.17 3.62 7.56
C LEU A 102 -5.86 2.16 7.21
N GLU A 103 -6.44 1.21 7.95
CA GLU A 103 -6.20 -0.20 7.70
C GLU A 103 -6.74 -0.66 6.34
N VAL A 104 -7.90 -0.13 5.90
CA VAL A 104 -8.44 -0.44 4.58
C VAL A 104 -7.47 -0.01 3.48
N ILE A 105 -6.96 1.23 3.52
CA ILE A 105 -6.02 1.76 2.53
C ILE A 105 -4.73 0.94 2.46
N LEU A 106 -4.24 0.47 3.62
CA LEU A 106 -3.00 -0.29 3.69
C LEU A 106 -3.15 -1.77 3.38
N THR A 107 -4.37 -2.33 3.43
CA THR A 107 -4.59 -3.79 3.27
C THR A 107 -5.45 -4.18 2.07
N THR A 108 -5.99 -3.22 1.33
CA THR A 108 -6.90 -3.46 0.20
C THR A 108 -6.46 -2.68 -1.04
N LEU A 109 -6.21 -3.40 -2.13
CA LEU A 109 -5.95 -2.78 -3.43
C LEU A 109 -7.18 -2.00 -3.93
N HIS A 110 -6.93 -0.97 -4.73
CA HIS A 110 -7.96 -0.10 -5.30
C HIS A 110 -8.84 0.56 -4.23
N SER A 111 -8.20 1.04 -3.17
CA SER A 111 -8.86 1.80 -2.11
C SER A 111 -8.17 3.16 -1.92
N GLY A 112 -8.97 4.23 -1.78
CA GLY A 112 -8.45 5.58 -1.65
C GLY A 112 -9.49 6.67 -1.90
N GLY A 113 -9.15 7.91 -1.51
CA GLY A 113 -10.03 9.08 -1.67
C GLY A 113 -9.90 9.80 -3.03
N LYS A 114 -8.98 9.36 -3.88
CA LYS A 114 -8.58 10.07 -5.12
C LYS A 114 -9.42 9.71 -6.36
N PHE A 115 -10.38 8.78 -6.26
CA PHE A 115 -11.18 8.32 -7.41
C PHE A 115 -12.22 9.31 -7.94
N SER A 116 -12.65 10.29 -7.14
CA SER A 116 -13.80 11.15 -7.48
C SER A 116 -13.46 12.63 -7.64
N GLY A 117 -12.19 13.03 -7.54
CA GLY A 117 -11.74 14.43 -7.60
C GLY A 117 -12.21 15.32 -6.42
N LYS A 118 -13.03 14.79 -5.50
CA LYS A 118 -13.62 15.57 -4.39
C LYS A 118 -12.63 15.89 -3.28
N ALA A 119 -11.74 14.95 -2.95
CA ALA A 119 -10.76 15.12 -1.87
C ALA A 119 -9.44 15.75 -2.36
N TYR A 120 -9.16 15.63 -3.65
CA TYR A 120 -7.98 16.17 -4.34
C TYR A 120 -8.42 16.60 -5.75
N GLN A 121 -8.28 17.88 -6.08
CA GLN A 121 -8.63 18.40 -7.42
C GLN A 121 -7.59 18.01 -8.49
N THR A 122 -6.34 17.83 -8.08
CA THR A 122 -5.24 17.31 -8.92
C THR A 122 -4.38 16.43 -8.01
N SER A 123 -4.12 15.19 -8.44
CA SER A 123 -3.26 14.26 -7.71
C SER A 123 -2.55 13.32 -8.68
N GLY A 124 -1.30 12.97 -8.39
CA GLY A 124 -0.55 11.97 -9.15
C GLY A 124 -1.07 10.55 -8.93
N GLY A 125 -1.51 10.24 -7.70
CA GLY A 125 -2.02 8.92 -7.34
C GLY A 125 -3.49 8.70 -7.73
N LEU A 126 -3.77 7.89 -8.74
CA LEU A 126 -5.15 7.65 -9.22
C LEU A 126 -5.66 6.21 -9.02
N HIS A 127 -4.74 5.25 -8.85
CA HIS A 127 -5.10 3.82 -8.86
C HIS A 127 -5.57 3.28 -7.50
N GLY A 128 -5.27 3.98 -6.40
CA GLY A 128 -5.58 3.53 -5.04
C GLY A 128 -4.83 2.25 -4.63
N VAL A 129 -3.59 2.10 -5.10
CA VAL A 129 -2.75 0.91 -4.80
C VAL A 129 -1.41 1.25 -4.15
N GLY A 130 -0.90 2.47 -4.26
CA GLY A 130 0.48 2.83 -3.86
C GLY A 130 0.86 2.38 -2.45
N LEU A 131 0.20 2.92 -1.42
CA LEU A 131 0.51 2.57 -0.02
C LEU A 131 0.29 1.09 0.31
N SER A 132 -0.73 0.43 -0.26
CA SER A 132 -0.95 -1.00 -0.03
C SER A 132 0.10 -1.86 -0.70
N VAL A 133 0.63 -1.44 -1.87
CA VAL A 133 1.76 -2.09 -2.54
C VAL A 133 3.05 -1.93 -1.71
N VAL A 134 3.33 -0.72 -1.22
CA VAL A 134 4.47 -0.47 -0.33
C VAL A 134 4.39 -1.34 0.92
N ASN A 135 3.23 -1.38 1.57
CA ASN A 135 3.00 -2.24 2.73
C ASN A 135 3.20 -3.74 2.40
N ALA A 136 2.67 -4.21 1.27
CA ALA A 136 2.80 -5.60 0.84
C ALA A 136 4.27 -6.03 0.65
N LEU A 137 5.10 -5.14 0.10
CA LEU A 137 6.49 -5.41 -0.26
C LEU A 137 7.50 -5.03 0.82
N SER A 138 7.05 -4.47 1.94
CA SER A 138 7.90 -4.15 3.08
C SER A 138 7.95 -5.32 4.07
N ASP A 139 9.15 -5.68 4.55
CA ASP A 139 9.26 -6.64 5.65
C ASP A 139 8.62 -6.09 6.93
N ARG A 140 8.75 -4.78 7.19
CA ARG A 140 8.09 -4.04 8.26
C ARG A 140 7.57 -2.71 7.71
N PHE A 141 6.36 -2.35 8.10
CA PHE A 141 5.77 -1.05 7.78
C PHE A 141 5.07 -0.47 9.01
N ALA A 142 5.45 0.74 9.40
CA ALA A 142 4.86 1.44 10.54
C ALA A 142 4.29 2.77 10.06
N VAL A 143 3.06 3.06 10.48
CA VAL A 143 2.39 4.33 10.17
C VAL A 143 1.95 5.01 11.45
N THR A 144 2.21 6.31 11.54
CA THR A 144 1.72 7.17 12.61
C THR A 144 0.95 8.32 12.01
N VAL A 145 -0.29 8.52 12.44
CA VAL A 145 -1.17 9.59 12.00
C VAL A 145 -1.47 10.52 13.16
N ALA A 146 -1.14 11.80 13.01
CA ALA A 146 -1.60 12.84 13.92
C ALA A 146 -2.88 13.48 13.36
N ARG A 147 -3.99 13.37 14.09
CA ARG A 147 -5.30 13.93 13.70
C ARG A 147 -6.08 14.28 14.96
N GLU A 148 -6.80 15.40 14.94
CA GLU A 148 -7.62 15.85 16.08
C GLU A 148 -6.85 15.95 17.42
N ARG A 149 -5.59 16.42 17.37
CA ARG A 149 -4.66 16.51 18.52
C ARG A 149 -4.38 15.17 19.21
N LYS A 150 -4.63 14.06 18.51
CA LYS A 150 -4.27 12.72 18.93
C LYS A 150 -3.30 12.10 17.94
N SER A 151 -2.45 11.23 18.45
CA SER A 151 -1.57 10.40 17.63
C SER A 151 -2.11 8.98 17.59
N PHE A 152 -2.17 8.39 16.40
CA PHE A 152 -2.56 7.00 16.20
C PHE A 152 -1.46 6.25 15.48
N SER A 153 -1.25 4.98 15.81
CA SER A 153 -0.28 4.15 15.10
C SER A 153 -0.79 2.76 14.78
N GLN A 154 -0.29 2.19 13.69
CA GLN A 154 -0.51 0.80 13.31
C GLN A 154 0.74 0.22 12.66
N HIS A 155 1.02 -1.05 12.94
CA HIS A 155 2.19 -1.76 12.42
C HIS A 155 1.77 -2.93 11.53
N TYR A 156 2.62 -3.23 10.56
CA TYR A 156 2.40 -4.27 9.57
C TYR A 156 3.70 -5.02 9.28
N GLU A 157 3.55 -6.29 8.89
CA GLU A 157 4.61 -7.13 8.35
C GLU A 157 4.12 -7.74 7.04
N ARG A 158 4.81 -7.43 5.95
CA ARG A 158 4.54 -7.98 4.61
C ARG A 158 3.07 -7.88 4.19
N GLY A 159 2.47 -6.71 4.45
CA GLY A 159 1.07 -6.39 4.13
C GLY A 159 0.06 -6.69 5.24
N ALA A 160 0.40 -7.52 6.23
CA ALA A 160 -0.54 -7.94 7.26
C ALA A 160 -0.43 -7.05 8.52
N PRO A 161 -1.55 -6.58 9.11
CA PRO A 161 -1.50 -5.80 10.34
C PRO A 161 -1.02 -6.69 11.51
N THR A 162 0.00 -6.23 12.22
CA THR A 162 0.51 -6.90 13.44
C THR A 162 -0.06 -6.29 14.71
N THR A 163 -0.62 -5.08 14.61
CA THR A 163 -1.35 -4.41 15.69
C THR A 163 -2.73 -3.95 15.22
N LYS A 164 -3.65 -3.80 16.17
CA LYS A 164 -4.82 -2.92 15.97
C LYS A 164 -4.36 -1.47 15.90
N LEU A 165 -5.25 -0.58 15.44
CA LEU A 165 -5.02 0.86 15.56
C LEU A 165 -4.90 1.24 17.05
N THR A 166 -3.78 1.85 17.42
CA THR A 166 -3.50 2.29 18.79
C THR A 166 -3.68 3.79 18.88
N ASP A 167 -4.47 4.27 19.86
CA ASP A 167 -4.51 5.69 20.27
C ASP A 167 -3.36 5.92 21.25
N ASN A 168 -2.35 6.68 20.81
CA ASN A 168 -1.16 7.02 21.59
C ASN A 168 -1.37 8.27 22.47
N GLY A 169 -2.59 8.81 22.52
CA GLY A 169 -2.95 9.95 23.32
C GLY A 169 -2.66 11.29 22.63
N VAL A 170 -2.61 12.33 23.46
CA VAL A 170 -2.51 13.73 23.02
C VAL A 170 -1.16 13.98 22.35
N THR A 171 -1.21 14.66 21.20
CA THR A 171 -0.02 15.12 20.48
C THR A 171 -0.21 16.56 20.03
N GLN A 172 0.91 17.27 19.81
CA GLN A 172 0.86 18.61 19.24
C GLN A 172 0.45 18.55 17.76
N ASN A 173 -0.19 19.62 17.28
CA ASN A 173 -0.52 19.71 15.87
C ASN A 173 0.79 19.82 15.08
N LYS A 174 1.02 18.89 14.14
CA LYS A 174 2.23 18.90 13.30
C LYS A 174 2.21 20.02 12.24
N ARG A 175 1.09 20.74 12.11
CA ARG A 175 0.87 21.79 11.09
C ARG A 175 1.69 23.09 11.25
N GLY A 176 2.52 23.20 12.28
CA GLY A 176 3.22 24.45 12.60
C GLY A 176 2.34 25.38 13.42
#